data_AF-A0A1M7YWX6-F1
#
_entry.id   AF-A0A1M7YWX6-F1
#
_cell.length_a   1.000
_cell.length_b   1.000
_cell.length_c   1.000
_cell.angle_alpha   90.00
_cell.angle_beta   90.00
_cell.angle_gamma   90.00
#
_symmetry.space_group_name_H-M   'P 1'
#
loop_
_entity.id
_entity.type
_entity.pdbx_description
1 polymer ?
#
loop_
_entity_poly.entity_id
_entity_poly.type
_entity_poly.pdbx_seq_one_letter_code
_entity_poly.pdbx_strand_id
1 'polypeptide(L)' 'MEIELMPLSPDESGLTFDIFKQYMKPIVDEALGWDEAFQRHGFTTSLQPEWFHWVIHHGHQAGLICR' A
#
# COMPACT_ATOMS: atom_id res chain seq x y z
N MET A 1 3.76 -21.38 -10.14
CA MET A 1 3.92 -19.93 -9.96
C MET A 1 4.29 -19.73 -8.52
N GLU A 2 5.53 -19.30 -8.25
CA GLU A 2 6.04 -19.10 -6.89
C GLU A 2 5.92 -17.61 -6.58
N ILE A 3 5.16 -17.32 -5.52
CA ILE A 3 4.97 -15.98 -5.00
C ILE A 3 5.44 -16.01 -3.55
N GLU A 4 6.36 -15.12 -3.22
CA GLU A 4 6.85 -14.96 -1.86
C GLU A 4 6.34 -13.64 -1.29
N LEU A 5 6.05 -13.64 0.02
CA LEU A 5 5.62 -12.45 0.74
C LEU A 5 6.72 -12.02 1.70
N MET A 6 7.35 -10.89 1.41
CA MET A 6 8.42 -10.34 2.23
C MET A 6 7.90 -9.16 3.06
N PRO A 7 8.08 -9.13 4.39
CA PRO A 7 7.67 -7.99 5.20
C PRO A 7 8.44 -6.73 4.78
N LEU A 8 7.81 -5.57 4.93
CA LEU A 8 8.48 -4.29 4.64
C LEU A 8 9.54 -3.97 5.68
N SER A 9 10.64 -3.37 5.24
CA SER A 9 11.57 -2.74 6.17
C SER A 9 10.97 -1.44 6.76
N PRO A 10 11.46 -0.97 7.92
CA PRO A 10 11.00 0.29 8.51
C PRO A 10 11.14 1.48 7.56
N ASP A 11 12.22 1.54 6.78
CA ASP A 11 12.45 2.60 5.79
C ASP A 11 11.42 2.59 4.64
N GLU A 12 10.93 1.41 4.24
CA GLU A 12 9.93 1.26 3.18
C GLU A 12 8.51 1.53 3.65
N SER A 13 8.25 1.41 4.97
CA SER A 13 6.91 1.63 5.54
C SER A 13 6.33 3.01 5.17
N GLY A 14 7.18 4.03 5.08
CA GLY A 14 6.79 5.39 4.70
C GLY A 14 6.26 5.52 3.28
N LEU A 15 6.58 4.58 2.39
CA LEU A 15 6.18 4.60 0.97
C LEU A 15 4.79 3.97 0.73
N THR A 16 4.25 3.25 1.73
CA THR A 16 3.00 2.47 1.59
C THR A 16 1.79 3.33 1.22
N PHE A 17 1.68 4.53 1.82
CA PHE A 17 0.59 5.46 1.48
C PHE A 17 0.71 6.00 0.06
N ASP A 18 1.93 6.30 -0.41
CA ASP A 18 2.12 6.84 -1.75
C ASP A 18 1.79 5.79 -2.82
N ILE A 19 2.15 4.53 -2.57
CA ILE A 19 1.73 3.38 -3.39
C ILE A 19 0.20 3.25 -3.37
N PHE A 20 -0.42 3.27 -2.19
CA PHE A 20 -1.88 3.22 -2.06
C PHE A 20 -2.55 4.34 -2.86
N LYS A 21 -2.08 5.59 -2.71
CA LYS A 21 -2.58 6.76 -3.44
C LYS A 21 -2.43 6.59 -4.94
N GLN A 22 -1.29 6.09 -5.44
CA GLN A 22 -1.07 5.90 -6.87
C GLN A 22 -2.14 5.00 -7.51
N TYR A 23 -2.52 3.91 -6.83
CA TYR A 23 -3.45 2.93 -7.39
C TYR A 23 -4.92 3.21 -7.03
N MET A 24 -5.20 3.74 -5.85
CA MET A 24 -6.56 3.93 -5.34
C MET A 24 -7.13 5.31 -5.63
N LYS A 25 -6.28 6.35 -5.78
CA LYS A 25 -6.78 7.71 -6.04
C LYS A 25 -7.69 7.78 -7.26
N PRO A 26 -7.35 7.24 -8.46
CA PRO A 26 -8.21 7.38 -9.63
C PRO A 26 -9.63 6.85 -9.39
N ILE A 27 -9.75 5.71 -8.71
CA ILE A 27 -11.02 5.03 -8.45
C ILE A 27 -11.82 5.79 -7.37
N VAL A 28 -11.17 6.18 -6.28
CA VAL A 28 -11.83 6.89 -5.17
C VAL A 28 -12.26 8.29 -5.60
N ASP A 29 -11.41 9.00 -6.36
CA ASP A 29 -11.69 10.35 -6.84
C ASP A 29 -12.88 10.38 -7.80
N GLU A 30 -12.96 9.40 -8.71
CA GLU A 30 -14.11 9.26 -9.62
C GLU A 30 -15.42 8.95 -8.88
N ALA A 31 -15.37 8.09 -7.84
CA ALA A 31 -16.57 7.65 -7.15
C ALA A 31 -17.07 8.62 -6.07
N LEU A 32 -16.15 9.26 -5.33
CA LEU A 32 -16.43 9.97 -4.07
C LEU A 32 -15.71 11.32 -3.94
N GLY A 33 -14.76 11.62 -4.83
CA GLY A 33 -13.81 12.71 -4.67
C GLY A 33 -12.66 12.34 -3.71
N TRP A 34 -11.44 12.81 -4.04
CA TRP A 34 -10.25 12.55 -3.23
C TRP A 34 -9.95 13.66 -2.23
N ASP A 35 -10.13 13.38 -0.95
CA ASP A 35 -9.59 14.19 0.16
C ASP A 35 -8.30 13.54 0.70
N GLU A 36 -7.15 14.16 0.43
CA GLU A 36 -5.86 13.58 0.83
C GLU A 36 -5.69 13.50 2.35
N ALA A 37 -6.18 14.49 3.11
CA ALA A 37 -6.03 14.50 4.56
C ALA A 37 -6.87 13.39 5.19
N PHE A 38 -8.12 13.23 4.72
CA PHE A 38 -9.01 12.16 5.17
C PHE A 38 -8.46 10.78 4.83
N GLN A 39 -8.03 10.55 3.58
CA GLN A 39 -7.49 9.26 3.14
C GLN A 39 -6.18 8.92 3.87
N ARG A 40 -5.29 9.90 4.06
CA ARG A 40 -4.03 9.70 4.80
C ARG A 40 -4.30 9.38 6.26
N HIS A 41 -5.19 10.13 6.91
CA HIS A 41 -5.57 9.86 8.29
C HIS A 41 -6.18 8.48 8.45
N GLY A 42 -7.12 8.10 7.58
CA GLY A 42 -7.74 6.77 7.59
C GLY A 42 -6.70 5.66 7.40
N PHE A 43 -5.80 5.82 6.43
CA PHE A 43 -4.73 4.86 6.15
C PHE A 43 -3.82 4.65 7.36
N THR A 44 -3.30 5.72 7.95
CA THR A 44 -2.31 5.62 9.05
C THR A 44 -2.92 5.25 10.39
N THR A 45 -4.23 5.48 10.60
CA THR A 45 -4.91 5.10 11.84
C THR A 45 -5.48 3.69 11.80
N SER A 46 -5.87 3.22 10.61
CA SER A 46 -6.53 1.92 10.46
C SER A 46 -5.57 0.80 10.07
N LEU A 47 -4.42 1.12 9.49
CA LEU A 47 -3.44 0.12 9.00
C LEU A 47 -2.13 0.23 9.76
N GLN A 48 -1.57 -0.91 10.15
CA GLN A 48 -0.26 -1.00 10.78
C GLN A 48 0.81 -1.36 9.74
N PRO A 49 2.02 -0.75 9.78
CA PRO A 49 3.11 -1.05 8.84
C PRO A 49 3.43 -2.55 8.71
N GLU A 50 3.32 -3.31 9.78
CA GLU A 50 3.67 -4.74 9.84
C GLU A 50 2.69 -5.62 9.05
N TRP A 51 1.53 -5.09 8.67
CA TRP A 51 0.54 -5.79 7.85
C TRP A 51 0.94 -5.84 6.37
N PHE A 52 1.85 -4.95 5.96
CA PHE A 52 2.27 -4.82 4.58
C PHE A 52 3.40 -5.79 4.22
N HIS A 53 3.27 -6.40 3.04
CA HIS A 53 4.27 -7.29 2.49
C HIS A 53 4.48 -6.99 1.00
N TRP A 54 5.74 -7.03 0.56
CA TRP A 54 6.09 -7.12 -0.85
C TRP A 54 5.72 -8.49 -1.39
N VAL A 55 4.99 -8.47 -2.50
CA VAL A 55 4.78 -9.63 -3.36
C VAL A 55 6.00 -9.77 -4.25
N ILE A 56 6.78 -10.81 -4.06
CA ILE A 56 7.95 -11.13 -4.88
C ILE A 56 7.58 -12.22 -5.87
N HIS A 57 7.83 -11.97 -7.15
CA HIS A 57 7.61 -12.92 -8.24
C HIS A 57 8.88 -13.01 -9.09
N HIS A 58 9.46 -14.21 -9.20
CA HIS A 58 10.76 -14.43 -9.86
C HIS A 58 11.86 -13.45 -9.41
N GLY A 59 11.95 -13.19 -8.11
CA GLY A 59 12.93 -12.27 -7.52
C GLY A 59 12.65 -10.78 -7.72
N HIS A 60 11.52 -10.40 -8.32
CA HIS A 60 11.14 -9.00 -8.55
C HIS A 60 9.95 -8.60 -7.68
N GLN A 61 9.96 -7.37 -7.16
CA GLN A 61 8.80 -6.77 -6.49
C GLN A 61 7.68 -6.57 -7.52
N ALA A 62 6.62 -7.37 -7.39
CA ALA A 62 5.45 -7.36 -8.26
C ALA A 62 4.31 -6.50 -7.72
N GLY A 63 4.29 -6.22 -6.42
CA GLY A 63 3.27 -5.39 -5.80
C GLY A 63 3.28 -5.43 -4.27
N LEU A 64 2.34 -4.72 -3.67
CA LEU A 64 2.19 -4.60 -2.23
C LEU A 64 0.86 -5.21 -1.79
N ILE A 65 0.86 -6.00 -0.72
CA ILE A 65 -0.37 -6.53 -0.10
C ILE A 65 -0.42 -6.13 1.38
N CYS A 66 -1.62 -5.82 1.87
CA CYS A 66 -1.93 -5.61 3.28
C CYS A 66 -2.75 -6.81 3.78
N ARG A 67 -2.39 -7.41 4.92
CA ARG A 67 -3.06 -8.58 5.52
C ARG A 67 -3.58 -8.31 6.91
#